data_AF-A0A5N6T5C9-F1
#
_entry.id   AF-A0A5N6T5C9-F1
#
_cell.length_a   1.000
_cell.length_b   1.000
_cell.length_c   1.000
_cell.angle_alpha   90.00
_cell.angle_beta   90.00
_cell.angle_gamma   90.00
#
_symmetry.space_group_name_H-M   'P 1'
#
loop_
_entity.id
_entity.type
_entity.pdbx_description
1 polymer ?
#
loop_
_entity_poly.entity_id
_entity_poly.type
_entity_poly.pdbx_seq_one_letter_code
_entity_poly.pdbx_strand_id
1 'polypeptide(L)'
;MGTAVYHSAIRIINATGKSIYTGNVVLTWGKFFDGIDKRTEIPPHDLEGKEIQDKDFWVYVCRRPDIADGEEGSIDLVDGDGKRIATLTWDAPWQDTRPNSFDVINKASGYSVVADGWLREGWEFGTARVQVTSVEE
;
A
#
# COMPACT_ATOMS: atom_id res chain seq x y z
N MET A 1 1.17 -19.28 -18.25
CA MET A 1 -0.14 -19.08 -17.60
C MET A 1 0.12 -18.50 -16.23
N GLY A 2 0.05 -17.18 -16.09
CA GLY A 2 0.25 -16.52 -14.80
C GLY A 2 -1.00 -16.70 -13.96
N THR A 3 -0.87 -17.30 -12.79
CA THR A 3 -1.92 -17.33 -11.78
C THR A 3 -2.40 -15.90 -11.53
N ALA A 4 -3.69 -15.65 -11.73
CA ALA A 4 -4.32 -14.40 -11.33
C ALA A 4 -4.00 -14.18 -9.84
N VAL A 5 -3.40 -13.05 -9.52
CA VAL A 5 -3.13 -12.67 -8.15
C VAL A 5 -4.46 -12.22 -7.56
N TYR A 6 -5.13 -13.10 -6.83
CA TYR A 6 -6.43 -12.81 -6.17
C TYR A 6 -6.24 -11.98 -4.89
N HIS A 7 -5.35 -10.99 -4.88
CA HIS A 7 -5.14 -10.15 -3.70
C HIS A 7 -4.64 -8.78 -4.12
N SER A 8 -4.92 -7.80 -3.27
CA SER A 8 -4.37 -6.48 -3.43
C SER A 8 -2.93 -6.45 -2.91
N ALA A 9 -2.09 -5.67 -3.59
CA ALA A 9 -0.71 -5.48 -3.21
C ALA A 9 -0.29 -4.04 -3.47
N ILE A 10 0.53 -3.50 -2.57
CA ILE A 10 1.18 -2.20 -2.73
C ILE A 10 2.67 -2.49 -2.87
N ARG A 11 3.22 -2.21 -4.05
CA ARG A 11 4.64 -2.32 -4.33
C ARG A 11 5.26 -0.93 -4.27
N ILE A 12 6.04 -0.66 -3.24
CA ILE A 12 6.73 0.61 -3.05
C ILE A 12 8.15 0.48 -3.61
N ILE A 13 8.50 1.36 -4.53
CA ILE A 13 9.82 1.47 -5.18
C ILE A 13 10.43 2.78 -4.71
N ASN A 14 11.41 2.68 -3.82
CA ASN A 14 12.15 3.83 -3.33
C ASN A 14 13.36 4.13 -4.23
N ALA A 15 13.30 5.26 -4.92
CA ALA A 15 14.36 5.80 -5.76
C ALA A 15 14.82 7.18 -5.26
N THR A 16 14.71 7.45 -3.95
CA THR A 16 15.16 8.70 -3.32
C THR A 16 16.67 8.74 -3.03
N GLY A 17 17.36 7.60 -3.17
CA GLY A 17 18.77 7.45 -2.79
C GLY A 17 19.01 7.39 -1.27
N LYS A 18 17.97 7.45 -0.44
CA LYS A 18 18.00 7.32 1.02
C LYS A 18 16.93 6.34 1.49
N SER A 19 17.07 5.79 2.69
CA SER A 19 15.99 4.99 3.28
C SER A 19 14.77 5.85 3.57
N ILE A 20 13.59 5.32 3.24
CA ILE A 20 12.29 5.81 3.71
C ILE A 20 11.65 4.74 4.59
N TYR A 21 10.59 5.07 5.30
CA TYR A 21 9.95 4.16 6.24
C TYR A 21 8.43 4.19 6.08
N THR A 22 7.78 3.08 6.42
CA THR A 22 6.35 3.10 6.66
C THR A 22 6.04 3.78 7.99
N GLY A 23 4.92 4.48 8.06
CA GLY A 23 4.42 5.10 9.29
C GLY A 23 2.90 5.18 9.31
N ASN A 24 2.33 5.36 10.49
CA ASN A 24 0.88 5.49 10.71
C ASN A 24 0.07 4.45 9.93
N VAL A 25 0.46 3.17 10.02
CA VAL A 25 -0.22 2.08 9.30
C VAL A 25 -1.61 1.88 9.89
N VAL A 26 -2.64 2.09 9.09
CA VAL A 26 -4.04 1.94 9.46
C VAL A 26 -4.72 0.95 8.52
N LEU A 27 -5.49 0.03 9.11
CA LEU A 27 -6.35 -0.88 8.39
C LEU A 27 -7.76 -0.77 8.95
N THR A 28 -8.68 -0.25 8.15
CA THR A 28 -10.10 -0.13 8.50
C THR A 28 -10.83 -1.43 8.20
N TRP A 29 -10.58 -2.02 7.03
CA TRP A 29 -11.20 -3.28 6.58
C TRP A 29 -10.20 -4.21 5.91
N GLY A 30 -10.46 -5.52 6.03
CA GLY A 30 -9.60 -6.59 5.49
C GLY A 30 -8.53 -7.05 6.49
N LYS A 31 -7.39 -7.50 5.96
CA LYS A 31 -6.18 -7.89 6.70
C LYS A 31 -4.91 -7.77 5.86
N PHE A 32 -3.78 -7.52 6.51
CA PHE A 32 -2.48 -7.75 5.90
C PHE A 32 -2.06 -9.22 6.03
N PHE A 33 -1.19 -9.68 5.13
CA PHE A 33 -0.59 -11.01 5.19
C PHE A 33 0.83 -11.04 4.61
N ASP A 34 1.52 -12.16 4.77
CA ASP A 34 2.96 -12.32 4.44
C ASP A 34 3.31 -12.44 2.94
N GLY A 35 2.32 -12.34 2.05
CA GLY A 35 2.50 -12.53 0.61
C GLY A 35 2.58 -14.00 0.15
N ILE A 36 2.63 -14.96 1.08
CA ILE A 36 2.74 -16.40 0.81
C ILE A 36 1.44 -17.11 1.15
N ASP A 37 0.95 -16.96 2.38
CA ASP A 37 -0.29 -17.54 2.87
C ASP A 37 -1.21 -16.46 3.44
N LYS A 38 -2.37 -16.25 2.80
CA LYS A 38 -3.40 -15.32 3.27
C LYS A 38 -3.93 -15.67 4.66
N ARG A 39 -3.73 -16.88 5.16
CA ARG A 39 -4.10 -17.27 6.53
C ARG A 39 -3.12 -16.73 7.56
N THR A 40 -1.89 -16.41 7.17
CA THR A 40 -0.89 -15.76 8.02
C THR A 40 -1.16 -14.27 8.07
N GLU A 41 -2.04 -13.88 8.98
CA GLU A 41 -2.37 -12.47 9.18
C GLU A 41 -1.21 -11.71 9.83
N ILE A 42 -0.92 -10.53 9.29
CA ILE A 42 0.06 -9.59 9.84
C ILE A 42 -0.70 -8.40 10.44
N PRO A 43 -0.45 -8.04 11.71
CA PRO A 43 -1.08 -6.87 12.32
C PRO A 43 -0.43 -5.56 11.81
N PRO A 44 -1.16 -4.43 11.78
CA PRO A 44 -0.62 -3.13 11.34
C PRO A 44 0.71 -2.73 11.99
N HIS A 45 0.89 -3.02 13.29
CA HIS A 45 2.13 -2.68 14.02
C HIS A 45 3.37 -3.43 13.51
N ASP A 46 3.19 -4.59 12.88
CA ASP A 46 4.29 -5.33 12.26
C ASP A 46 4.72 -4.69 10.93
N LEU A 47 3.93 -3.78 10.37
CA LEU A 47 4.29 -2.96 9.22
C LEU A 47 4.73 -1.55 9.61
N GLU A 48 4.63 -1.15 10.88
CA GLU A 48 5.01 0.20 11.33
C GLU A 48 6.54 0.34 11.37
N GLY A 49 7.07 1.47 10.88
CA GLY A 49 8.51 1.77 10.95
C GLY A 49 9.41 0.86 10.12
N LYS A 50 8.86 0.14 9.13
CA LYS A 50 9.66 -0.72 8.25
C LYS A 50 10.50 0.12 7.32
N GLU A 51 11.80 -0.12 7.36
CA GLU A 51 12.76 0.50 6.46
C GLU A 51 12.58 -0.01 5.02
N ILE A 52 12.50 0.93 4.10
CA ILE A 52 12.47 0.72 2.65
C ILE A 52 13.74 1.36 2.09
N GLN A 53 14.76 0.54 1.84
CA GLN A 53 16.02 0.96 1.24
C GLN A 53 15.87 1.12 -0.28
N ASP A 54 16.83 0.65 -1.06
CA ASP A 54 16.91 0.70 -2.52
C ASP A 54 16.19 -0.47 -3.23
N LYS A 55 15.25 -1.13 -2.53
CA LYS A 55 14.55 -2.33 -3.02
C LYS A 55 13.04 -2.16 -3.01
N ASP A 56 12.37 -3.03 -3.77
CA ASP A 56 10.92 -3.19 -3.69
C ASP A 56 10.51 -3.57 -2.25
N PHE A 57 9.59 -2.81 -1.68
CA PHE A 57 8.86 -3.21 -0.48
C PHE A 57 7.42 -3.53 -0.84
N TRP A 58 6.92 -4.65 -0.32
CA TRP A 58 5.59 -5.14 -0.64
C TRP A 58 4.71 -5.17 0.60
N VAL A 59 3.51 -4.63 0.46
CA VAL A 59 2.42 -4.78 1.42
C VAL A 59 1.31 -5.54 0.73
N TYR A 60 0.87 -6.64 1.34
CA TYR A 60 -0.18 -7.48 0.79
C TYR A 60 -1.44 -7.35 1.63
N VAL A 61 -2.57 -7.11 0.95
CA VAL A 61 -3.88 -6.90 1.57
C VAL A 61 -4.87 -7.88 0.98
N CYS A 62 -5.73 -8.45 1.82
CA CYS A 62 -6.86 -9.22 1.34
C CYS A 62 -8.08 -9.05 2.26
N ARG A 63 -9.26 -9.31 1.70
CA ARG A 63 -10.51 -9.46 2.46
C ARG A 63 -10.42 -10.60 3.48
N ARG A 64 -11.26 -10.52 4.53
CA ARG A 64 -11.48 -11.64 5.46
C ARG A 64 -12.55 -12.57 4.87
N PRO A 65 -12.28 -13.88 4.72
CA PRO A 65 -13.14 -14.80 3.96
C PRO A 65 -14.57 -14.96 4.51
N ASP A 66 -14.80 -14.62 5.78
CA ASP A 66 -16.07 -14.83 6.47
C ASP A 66 -16.79 -13.51 6.83
N ILE A 67 -16.29 -12.37 6.36
CA ILE A 67 -16.89 -11.07 6.63
C ILE A 67 -17.14 -10.37 5.30
N ALA A 68 -18.34 -9.82 5.14
CA ALA A 68 -18.79 -9.15 3.93
C ALA A 68 -18.20 -7.73 3.80
N ASP A 69 -16.88 -7.61 3.90
CA ASP A 69 -16.15 -6.36 3.98
C ASP A 69 -15.09 -6.23 2.88
N GLY A 70 -14.89 -5.01 2.41
CA GLY A 70 -13.85 -4.68 1.45
C GLY A 70 -12.45 -4.68 2.05
N GLU A 71 -11.55 -3.97 1.39
CA GLU A 71 -10.20 -3.68 1.86
C GLU A 71 -10.04 -2.17 1.92
N GLU A 72 -9.77 -1.63 3.10
CA GLU A 72 -9.67 -0.18 3.27
C GLU A 72 -8.58 0.13 4.29
N GLY A 73 -7.73 1.10 3.98
CA GLY A 73 -6.68 1.52 4.89
C GLY A 73 -5.77 2.58 4.30
N SER A 74 -4.72 2.88 5.07
CA SER A 74 -3.70 3.84 4.70
C SER A 74 -2.34 3.52 5.30
N ILE A 75 -1.29 3.98 4.62
CA ILE A 75 0.11 3.92 5.08
C ILE A 75 0.76 5.25 4.74
N ASP A 76 1.38 5.90 5.72
CA ASP A 76 2.31 6.98 5.44
C ASP A 76 3.66 6.42 4.99
N LEU A 77 4.26 7.10 4.04
CA LEU A 77 5.70 7.03 3.81
C LEU A 77 6.34 8.20 4.54
N VAL A 78 7.39 7.95 5.29
CA VAL A 78 8.13 8.97 6.06
C VAL A 78 9.63 8.90 5.75
N ASP A 79 10.33 10.02 5.91
CA ASP A 79 11.79 10.08 5.79
C ASP A 79 12.49 9.59 7.08
N GLY A 80 13.84 9.61 7.08
CA GLY A 80 14.64 9.19 8.24
C GLY A 80 14.48 10.05 9.49
N ASP A 81 13.90 11.25 9.39
CA ASP A 81 13.56 12.11 10.53
C ASP A 81 12.12 11.87 11.01
N GLY A 82 11.38 10.94 10.38
CA GLY A 82 9.97 10.66 10.66
C GLY A 82 9.01 11.68 10.05
N LYS A 83 9.45 12.55 9.13
CA LYS A 83 8.56 13.50 8.44
C LYS A 83 7.84 12.81 7.29
N ARG A 84 6.54 13.08 7.16
CA ARG A 84 5.70 12.52 6.10
C ARG A 84 6.19 12.95 4.71
N ILE A 85 6.38 11.97 3.84
CA ILE A 85 6.61 12.09 2.40
C ILE A 85 5.26 12.13 1.66
N ALA A 86 4.39 11.15 1.93
CA ALA A 86 3.02 11.07 1.40
C ALA A 86 2.19 10.07 2.21
N THR A 87 0.87 10.10 2.05
CA THR A 87 -0.04 9.06 2.52
C THR A 87 -0.56 8.27 1.31
N LEU A 88 -0.42 6.95 1.35
CA LEU A 88 -1.03 6.01 0.43
C LEU A 88 -2.37 5.56 1.02
N THR A 89 -3.46 5.69 0.29
CA THR A 89 -4.80 5.27 0.76
C THR A 89 -5.46 4.36 -0.26
N TRP A 90 -6.20 3.35 0.20
CA TRP A 90 -6.97 2.46 -0.67
C TRP A 90 -8.36 2.18 -0.12
N ASP A 91 -9.31 1.98 -1.02
CA ASP A 91 -10.65 1.44 -0.77
C ASP A 91 -11.01 0.49 -1.91
N ALA A 92 -11.16 -0.80 -1.62
CA ALA A 92 -11.71 -1.82 -2.51
C ALA A 92 -12.97 -2.42 -1.86
N PRO A 93 -14.17 -1.89 -2.14
CA PRO A 93 -15.39 -2.23 -1.41
C PRO A 93 -15.82 -3.69 -1.61
N TRP A 94 -16.54 -4.27 -0.63
CA TRP A 94 -16.97 -5.67 -0.67
C TRP A 94 -17.74 -6.02 -1.96
N GLN A 95 -18.52 -5.11 -2.52
CA GLN A 95 -19.31 -5.31 -3.73
C GLN A 95 -18.86 -4.35 -4.82
N ASP A 96 -18.94 -4.80 -6.08
CA ASP A 96 -18.65 -4.04 -7.31
C ASP A 96 -19.70 -2.94 -7.61
N THR A 97 -20.32 -2.37 -6.57
CA THR A 97 -21.29 -1.28 -6.67
C THR A 97 -20.61 0.08 -6.68
N ARG A 98 -19.37 0.16 -6.20
CA ARG A 98 -18.50 1.33 -6.29
C ARG A 98 -17.13 0.89 -6.81
N PRO A 99 -16.47 1.71 -7.65
CA PRO A 99 -15.13 1.42 -8.13
C PRO A 99 -14.13 1.42 -6.97
N ASN A 100 -13.06 0.65 -7.12
CA ASN A 100 -11.91 0.73 -6.22
C ASN A 100 -11.25 2.12 -6.35
N SER A 101 -10.54 2.54 -5.32
CA SER A 101 -9.66 3.71 -5.36
C SER A 101 -8.30 3.42 -4.73
N PHE A 102 -7.27 4.04 -5.30
CA PHE A 102 -5.94 4.11 -4.71
C PHE A 102 -5.39 5.51 -4.95
N ASP A 103 -5.12 6.24 -3.87
CA ASP A 103 -4.75 7.65 -3.93
C ASP A 103 -3.43 7.91 -3.19
N VAL A 104 -2.70 8.91 -3.68
CA VAL A 104 -1.49 9.45 -3.05
C VAL A 104 -1.78 10.88 -2.62
N ILE A 105 -1.96 11.08 -1.32
CA ILE A 105 -2.35 12.36 -0.72
C ILE A 105 -1.27 12.88 0.25
N ASN A 106 -1.46 14.07 0.80
CA ASN A 106 -0.55 14.69 1.80
C ASN A 106 0.94 14.70 1.37
N LYS A 107 1.19 14.98 0.08
CA LYS A 107 2.53 14.94 -0.53
C LYS A 107 3.40 16.10 -0.04
N ALA A 108 4.59 15.80 0.44
CA ALA A 108 5.62 16.78 0.77
C ALA A 108 6.32 17.30 -0.50
N SER A 109 6.69 18.58 -0.52
CA SER A 109 7.23 19.26 -1.71
C SER A 109 8.59 18.75 -2.17
N GLY A 110 9.40 18.17 -1.27
CA GLY A 110 10.73 17.62 -1.61
C GLY A 110 10.70 16.24 -2.28
N TYR A 111 9.50 15.70 -2.57
CA TYR A 111 9.34 14.35 -3.10
C TYR A 111 8.30 14.31 -4.22
N SER A 112 8.52 13.41 -5.17
CA SER A 112 7.51 12.99 -6.14
C SER A 112 7.08 11.58 -5.78
N VAL A 113 5.77 11.40 -5.63
CA VAL A 113 5.16 10.11 -5.32
C VAL A 113 4.04 9.86 -6.33
N VAL A 114 4.22 8.82 -7.14
CA VAL A 114 3.32 8.45 -8.22
C VAL A 114 2.84 7.02 -8.00
N ALA A 115 1.54 6.79 -8.15
CA ALA A 115 0.94 5.46 -8.07
C ALA A 115 0.26 5.09 -9.39
N ASP A 116 0.51 3.88 -9.88
CA ASP A 116 -0.15 3.28 -11.05
C ASP A 116 -0.41 1.78 -10.85
N GLY A 117 -0.86 1.09 -11.91
CA GLY A 117 -0.95 -0.37 -11.96
C GLY A 117 -2.13 -1.02 -11.22
N TRP A 118 -2.79 -0.26 -10.33
CA TRP A 118 -3.99 -0.72 -9.62
C TRP A 118 -5.22 -0.76 -10.56
N LEU A 119 -6.20 -1.58 -10.18
CA LEU A 119 -7.42 -1.84 -10.93
C LEU A 119 -8.59 -1.08 -10.31
N ARG A 120 -9.25 -0.26 -11.12
CA ARG A 120 -10.45 0.48 -10.74
C ARG A 120 -11.69 -0.40 -10.59
N GLU A 121 -11.68 -1.57 -11.23
CA GLU A 121 -12.79 -2.52 -11.27
C GLU A 121 -12.34 -3.88 -10.74
N GLY A 122 -13.29 -4.64 -10.21
CA GLY A 122 -13.06 -5.95 -9.60
C GLY A 122 -13.07 -5.92 -8.07
N TRP A 123 -13.01 -7.11 -7.49
CA TRP A 123 -13.13 -7.31 -6.04
C TRP A 123 -11.90 -6.84 -5.25
N GLU A 124 -10.74 -6.74 -5.91
CA GLU A 124 -9.49 -6.28 -5.35
C GLU A 124 -8.93 -5.15 -6.23
N PHE A 125 -8.11 -4.25 -5.66
CA PHE A 125 -7.46 -3.20 -6.45
C PHE A 125 -6.21 -3.71 -7.21
N GLY A 126 -5.90 -5.01 -7.15
CA GLY A 126 -4.73 -5.57 -7.81
C GLY A 126 -3.43 -5.01 -7.25
N THR A 127 -2.43 -4.73 -8.08
CA THR A 127 -1.13 -4.22 -7.62
C THR A 127 -0.98 -2.73 -7.88
N ALA A 128 -1.09 -1.92 -6.82
CA ALA A 128 -0.66 -0.53 -6.85
C ALA A 128 0.88 -0.45 -6.84
N ARG A 129 1.48 0.10 -7.88
CA ARG A 129 2.92 0.35 -7.96
C ARG A 129 3.16 1.81 -7.60
N VAL A 130 3.88 2.03 -6.51
CA VAL A 130 4.18 3.35 -5.96
C VAL A 130 5.65 3.64 -6.17
N GLN A 131 5.97 4.65 -6.96
CA GLN A 131 7.34 5.12 -7.15
C GLN A 131 7.56 6.40 -6.34
N VAL A 132 8.64 6.42 -5.56
CA VAL A 132 9.05 7.55 -4.72
C VAL A 132 10.42 8.04 -5.18
N THR A 133 10.51 9.32 -5.55
CA THR A 133 11.79 9.96 -5.90
C THR A 133 11.95 11.26 -5.11
N SER A 134 13.18 11.60 -4.75
CA SER A 134 13.49 12.94 -4.27
C SER A 134 13.39 13.94 -5.42
N VAL A 135 12.82 15.10 -5.15
CA VAL A 135 12.90 16.24 -6.07
C VAL A 135 13.99 17.12 -5.47
N GLU A 136 15.21 17.01 -6.00
CA GLU A 136 16.28 17.94 -5.64
C GLU A 136 15.84 19.37 -6.05
N GLU A 137 16.10 20.35 -5.19
CA GLU A 137 16.19 21.76 -5.61
C GLU A 137 17.56 22.04 -6.22
#